data_AF-A0A941FQA9-F1
#
_entry.id   AF-A0A941FQA9-F1
#
_cell.length_a   1.000
_cell.length_b   1.000
_cell.length_c   1.000
_cell.angle_alpha   90.00
_cell.angle_beta   90.00
_cell.angle_gamma   90.00
#
_symmetry.space_group_name_H-M   'P 1'
#
loop_
_entity.id
_entity.type
_entity.pdbx_description
1 polymer ?
#
loop_
_entity_poly.entity_id
_entity_poly.type
_entity_poly.pdbx_seq_one_letter_code
_entity_poly.pdbx_strand_id
1 'polypeptide(L)'
;MALVERGDITFVEKVQNVLNKGAVGVLMYNNSPSGNNFGQVSAGQNIPAVAITQAQGLELVEQLKTKQITSTLEVGKAERIEKTSYNVIASLKPKANKDNGQIVTVGAHHDSVPGGPGANDDASGVSAVLELARILAKTPIDTEIRFLTFGSEERGSLDHPSMLIPSQRGCRPHGGSLPNGYDRRT
;
A
#
# COMPACT_ATOMS: atom_id res chain seq x y z
N MET A 1 25.98 -9.96 -8.94
CA MET A 1 25.19 -9.68 -7.72
C MET A 1 25.71 -8.40 -7.09
N ALA A 2 24.89 -7.62 -6.40
CA ALA A 2 25.32 -6.45 -5.64
C ALA A 2 25.04 -6.63 -4.15
N LEU A 3 26.02 -6.29 -3.31
CA LEU A 3 25.83 -6.09 -1.87
C LEU A 3 25.44 -4.63 -1.64
N VAL A 4 24.33 -4.38 -0.95
CA VAL A 4 23.74 -3.04 -0.79
C VAL A 4 23.41 -2.77 0.67
N GLU A 5 23.73 -1.58 1.16
CA GLU A 5 23.30 -1.12 2.48
C GLU A 5 21.87 -0.56 2.46
N ARG A 6 21.07 -0.87 3.48
CA ARG A 6 19.80 -0.17 3.74
C ARG A 6 20.07 1.28 4.15
N GLY A 7 19.32 2.24 3.62
CA GLY A 7 19.54 3.65 3.97
C GLY A 7 18.68 4.61 3.16
N ASP A 8 19.32 5.68 2.69
CA ASP A 8 18.70 6.94 2.27
C ASP A 8 17.59 6.86 1.22
N ILE A 9 17.69 5.91 0.28
CA ILE A 9 16.70 5.72 -0.80
C ILE A 9 15.86 4.46 -0.57
N THR A 10 14.68 4.42 -1.18
CA THR A 10 13.72 3.31 -1.01
C THR A 10 14.27 1.97 -1.51
N PHE A 11 13.71 0.87 -1.01
CA PHE A 11 14.07 -0.49 -1.48
C PHE A 11 13.84 -0.64 -2.99
N VAL A 12 12.71 -0.12 -3.48
CA VAL A 12 12.38 -0.07 -4.92
C VAL A 12 13.50 0.62 -5.69
N GLU A 13 13.92 1.80 -5.27
CA GLU A 13 14.95 2.57 -5.99
C GLU A 13 16.31 1.86 -5.96
N LYS A 14 16.70 1.26 -4.83
CA LYS A 14 17.94 0.46 -4.73
C LYS A 14 17.93 -0.70 -5.71
N VAL A 15 16.85 -1.49 -5.72
CA VAL A 15 16.75 -2.65 -6.62
C VAL A 15 16.75 -2.20 -8.08
N GLN A 16 16.07 -1.10 -8.41
CA GLN A 16 16.08 -0.56 -9.77
C GLN A 16 17.49 -0.13 -10.21
N ASN A 17 18.22 0.56 -9.34
CA ASN A 17 19.58 1.01 -9.64
C ASN A 17 20.53 -0.16 -9.86
N VAL A 18 20.40 -1.22 -9.05
CA VAL A 18 21.18 -2.44 -9.19
C VAL A 18 20.84 -3.18 -10.49
N LEU A 19 19.54 -3.28 -10.81
CA LEU A 19 19.06 -3.88 -12.07
C LEU A 19 19.59 -3.12 -13.29
N ASN A 20 19.54 -1.79 -13.28
CA ASN A 20 20.04 -0.93 -14.36
C ASN A 20 21.54 -1.07 -14.61
N LYS A 21 22.30 -1.52 -13.60
CA LYS A 21 23.74 -1.81 -13.71
C LYS A 21 24.04 -3.25 -14.15
N GLY A 22 23.02 -4.03 -14.49
CA GLY A 22 23.17 -5.40 -15.02
C GLY A 22 23.43 -6.46 -13.95
N ALA A 23 23.22 -6.15 -12.67
CA ALA A 23 23.37 -7.15 -11.62
C ALA A 23 22.21 -8.15 -11.64
N VAL A 24 22.54 -9.43 -11.47
CA VAL A 24 21.59 -10.55 -11.50
C VAL A 24 20.94 -10.87 -10.15
N GLY A 25 21.13 -10.02 -9.14
CA GLY A 25 20.60 -10.23 -7.79
C GLY A 25 21.10 -9.19 -6.79
N VAL A 26 20.31 -8.99 -5.73
CA VAL A 26 20.55 -8.02 -4.66
C VAL A 26 20.65 -8.76 -3.33
N LEU A 27 21.77 -8.57 -2.64
CA LEU A 27 21.95 -8.95 -1.26
C LEU A 27 22.00 -7.66 -0.45
N MET A 28 20.96 -7.38 0.35
CA MET A 28 20.88 -6.11 1.07
C MET A 28 21.00 -6.34 2.57
N TYR A 29 21.88 -5.60 3.23
CA TYR A 29 22.09 -5.68 4.66
C TYR A 29 21.41 -4.53 5.40
N ASN A 30 20.88 -4.85 6.58
CA ASN A 30 20.19 -3.88 7.43
C ASN A 30 21.17 -2.85 8.00
N ASN A 31 20.67 -1.64 8.32
CA ASN A 31 21.44 -0.56 8.96
C ASN A 31 21.16 -0.44 10.46
N SER A 32 20.38 -1.36 11.01
CA SER A 32 20.10 -1.51 12.43
C SER A 32 20.65 -2.86 12.92
N PRO A 33 21.15 -2.94 14.17
CA PRO A 33 21.70 -4.18 14.73
C PRO A 33 20.65 -5.29 14.90
N SER A 34 19.35 -4.95 14.90
CA SER A 34 18.28 -5.92 15.11
C SER A 34 17.47 -6.21 13.84
N GLY A 35 17.28 -7.50 13.59
CA GLY A 35 16.44 -8.02 12.51
C GLY A 35 16.98 -7.81 11.10
N ASN A 36 16.21 -8.26 10.14
CA ASN A 36 16.47 -8.14 8.70
C ASN A 36 15.18 -7.80 7.93
N ASN A 37 14.24 -7.11 8.60
CA ASN A 37 12.98 -6.70 7.98
C ASN A 37 13.26 -5.92 6.71
N PHE A 38 12.63 -6.38 5.64
CA PHE A 38 12.83 -5.87 4.31
C PHE A 38 11.56 -5.23 3.79
N GLY A 39 11.71 -4.15 3.02
CA GLY A 39 10.59 -3.51 2.35
C GLY A 39 10.14 -4.28 1.11
N GLN A 40 9.29 -3.64 0.32
CA GLN A 40 8.74 -4.19 -0.91
C GLN A 40 9.60 -3.81 -2.12
N VAL A 41 9.44 -4.59 -3.20
CA VAL A 41 9.97 -4.33 -4.54
C VAL A 41 8.80 -4.07 -5.49
N SER A 42 9.03 -3.30 -6.55
CA SER A 42 7.99 -2.96 -7.52
C SER A 42 7.90 -3.97 -8.65
N ALA A 43 6.74 -4.00 -9.31
CA ALA A 43 6.54 -4.81 -10.52
C ALA A 43 7.60 -4.46 -11.59
N GLY A 44 8.14 -5.49 -12.25
CA GLY A 44 9.19 -5.34 -13.28
C GLY A 44 10.63 -5.46 -12.74
N GLN A 45 10.82 -5.47 -11.42
CA GLN A 45 12.12 -5.70 -10.78
C GLN A 45 12.46 -7.19 -10.68
N ASN A 46 12.65 -7.83 -11.83
CA ASN A 46 12.75 -9.29 -11.97
C ASN A 46 14.14 -9.87 -11.62
N ILE A 47 14.74 -9.42 -10.51
CA ILE A 47 15.95 -10.01 -9.95
C ILE A 47 15.72 -10.41 -8.49
N PRO A 48 16.30 -11.51 -7.99
CA PRO A 48 16.16 -11.90 -6.60
C PRO A 48 16.76 -10.84 -5.69
N ALA A 49 16.00 -10.40 -4.69
CA ALA A 49 16.44 -9.47 -3.66
C ALA A 49 16.22 -10.10 -2.28
N VAL A 50 17.28 -10.26 -1.51
CA VAL A 50 17.23 -10.90 -0.18
C VAL A 50 17.89 -10.03 0.89
N ALA A 51 17.36 -10.13 2.10
CA ALA A 51 17.79 -9.33 3.25
C ALA A 51 18.66 -10.14 4.22
N ILE A 52 19.77 -9.54 4.65
CA ILE A 52 20.63 -10.07 5.71
C ILE A 52 20.76 -9.07 6.87
N THR A 53 21.25 -9.55 8.01
CA THR A 53 21.49 -8.70 9.19
C THR A 53 22.62 -7.70 8.93
N GLN A 54 22.68 -6.63 9.74
CA GLN A 54 23.78 -5.67 9.70
C GLN A 54 25.13 -6.36 9.93
N ALA A 55 25.22 -7.24 10.93
CA ALA A 55 26.46 -7.93 11.28
C ALA A 55 27.01 -8.76 10.12
N GLN A 56 26.16 -9.55 9.46
CA GLN A 56 26.55 -10.35 8.29
C GLN A 56 26.97 -9.45 7.10
N GLY A 57 26.26 -8.34 6.89
CA GLY A 57 26.61 -7.37 5.84
C GLY A 57 27.98 -6.75 6.04
N LEU A 58 28.27 -6.26 7.25
CA LEU A 58 29.55 -5.66 7.59
C LEU A 58 30.71 -6.66 7.48
N GLU A 59 30.49 -7.92 7.88
CA GLU A 59 31.49 -8.97 7.69
C GLU A 59 31.82 -9.17 6.20
N LEU A 60 30.81 -9.23 5.34
CA LEU A 60 31.01 -9.34 3.89
C LEU A 60 31.73 -8.11 3.32
N VAL A 61 31.41 -6.90 3.79
CA VAL A 61 32.10 -5.67 3.38
C VAL A 61 33.59 -5.74 3.69
N GLU A 62 33.98 -6.18 4.90
CA GLU A 62 35.40 -6.34 5.26
C GLU A 62 36.08 -7.43 4.43
N GLN A 63 35.41 -8.56 4.19
CA GLN A 63 35.96 -9.62 3.36
C GLN A 63 36.19 -9.17 1.91
N LEU A 64 35.27 -8.39 1.33
CA LEU A 64 35.37 -7.88 -0.04
C LEU A 64 36.56 -6.93 -0.27
N LYS A 65 37.13 -6.34 0.79
CA LYS A 65 38.36 -5.53 0.68
C LYS A 65 39.61 -6.38 0.41
N THR A 66 39.59 -7.65 0.81
CA THR A 66 40.79 -8.49 0.84
C THR A 66 40.74 -9.66 -0.14
N LYS A 67 39.54 -10.11 -0.52
CA LYS A 67 39.36 -11.27 -1.40
C LYS A 67 38.12 -11.13 -2.28
N GLN A 68 38.14 -11.87 -3.38
CA GLN A 68 36.95 -12.10 -4.19
C GLN A 68 36.04 -13.11 -3.48
N ILE A 69 34.73 -12.84 -3.49
CA ILE A 69 33.71 -13.71 -2.89
C ILE A 69 32.75 -14.16 -3.99
N THR A 70 32.46 -15.46 -4.02
CA THR A 70 31.40 -16.04 -4.84
C THR A 70 30.21 -16.34 -3.95
N SER A 71 29.01 -15.99 -4.41
CA SER A 71 27.77 -16.13 -3.67
C SER A 71 26.67 -16.70 -4.55
N THR A 72 25.82 -17.54 -3.98
CA THR A 72 24.63 -18.09 -4.64
C THR A 72 23.39 -17.58 -3.92
N LEU A 73 22.43 -17.02 -4.67
CA LEU A 73 21.11 -16.67 -4.17
C LEU A 73 20.10 -17.63 -4.77
N GLU A 74 19.54 -18.48 -3.92
CA GLU A 74 18.43 -19.35 -4.28
C GLU A 74 17.16 -18.79 -3.67
N VAL A 75 16.30 -18.21 -4.51
CA VAL A 75 14.95 -17.83 -4.13
C VAL A 75 14.04 -18.91 -4.67
N GLY A 76 13.27 -19.54 -3.79
CA GLY A 76 12.28 -20.55 -4.15
C GLY A 76 11.09 -19.94 -4.90
N LYS A 77 9.90 -20.48 -4.65
CA LYS A 77 8.69 -20.02 -5.33
C LYS A 77 8.28 -18.62 -4.83
N ALA A 78 8.51 -17.60 -5.66
CA ALA A 78 7.92 -16.28 -5.50
C ALA A 78 6.72 -16.17 -6.44
N GLU A 79 5.51 -16.06 -5.88
CA GLU A 79 4.29 -15.92 -6.67
C GLU A 79 3.63 -14.58 -6.42
N ARG A 80 3.21 -13.94 -7.52
CA ARG A 80 2.32 -12.81 -7.45
C ARG A 80 0.90 -13.32 -7.22
N ILE A 81 0.31 -12.93 -6.11
CA ILE A 81 -1.08 -13.27 -5.80
C ILE A 81 -1.93 -12.02 -6.02
N GLU A 82 -2.83 -12.10 -6.99
CA GLU A 82 -3.85 -11.08 -7.20
C GLU A 82 -4.98 -11.26 -6.17
N LYS A 83 -5.28 -10.20 -5.43
CA LYS A 83 -6.40 -10.15 -4.50
C LYS A 83 -7.18 -8.87 -4.68
N THR A 84 -8.48 -8.94 -4.45
CA THR A 84 -9.36 -7.77 -4.46
C THR A 84 -9.39 -7.14 -3.08
N SER A 85 -9.18 -5.83 -3.04
CA SER A 85 -9.37 -4.98 -1.87
C SER A 85 -10.47 -3.95 -2.18
N TYR A 86 -10.97 -3.27 -1.14
CA TYR A 86 -12.07 -2.33 -1.27
C TYR A 86 -11.77 -1.05 -0.53
N ASN A 87 -12.33 0.06 -1.01
CA ASN A 87 -12.44 1.27 -0.22
C ASN A 87 -13.91 1.48 0.14
N VAL A 88 -14.15 2.01 1.33
CA VAL A 88 -15.48 2.43 1.76
C VAL A 88 -15.53 3.95 1.71
N ILE A 89 -16.56 4.50 1.08
CA ILE A 89 -16.74 5.94 0.94
C ILE A 89 -18.14 6.32 1.40
N ALA A 90 -18.24 7.17 2.42
CA ALA A 90 -19.46 7.81 2.84
C ALA A 90 -19.39 9.32 2.56
N SER A 91 -20.40 9.88 1.89
CA SER A 91 -20.43 11.30 1.53
C SER A 91 -21.57 12.02 2.24
N LEU A 92 -21.25 13.11 2.93
CA LEU A 92 -22.21 14.01 3.54
C LEU A 92 -22.28 15.29 2.69
N LYS A 93 -23.43 15.51 2.05
CA LYS A 93 -23.65 16.67 1.17
C LYS A 93 -24.16 17.87 1.99
N PRO A 94 -23.73 19.09 1.66
CA PRO A 94 -24.35 20.29 2.21
C PRO A 94 -25.79 20.42 1.71
N LYS A 95 -26.60 21.22 2.41
CA LYS A 95 -27.94 21.58 1.91
C LYS A 95 -27.76 22.42 0.63
N ALA A 96 -28.64 22.24 -0.36
CA ALA A 96 -28.49 22.85 -1.69
C ALA A 96 -28.33 24.39 -1.67
N ASN A 97 -28.88 25.08 -0.67
CA ASN A 97 -28.75 26.54 -0.51
C ASN A 97 -27.53 26.98 0.31
N LYS A 98 -26.69 26.03 0.74
CA LYS A 98 -25.49 26.24 1.55
C LYS A 98 -24.24 25.65 0.91
N ASP A 99 -24.36 24.98 -0.23
CA ASP A 99 -23.24 24.38 -0.93
C ASP A 99 -22.25 25.45 -1.42
N ASN A 100 -21.01 25.37 -0.94
CA ASN A 100 -19.91 26.24 -1.33
C ASN A 100 -19.03 25.66 -2.45
N GLY A 101 -19.37 24.47 -2.97
CA GLY A 101 -18.65 23.78 -4.04
C GLY A 101 -17.34 23.12 -3.61
N GLN A 102 -16.99 23.15 -2.32
CA GLN A 102 -15.77 22.56 -1.78
C GLN A 102 -16.00 21.14 -1.27
N ILE A 103 -14.94 20.33 -1.31
CA ILE A 103 -14.93 18.96 -0.82
C ILE A 103 -13.77 18.79 0.16
N VAL A 104 -14.08 18.34 1.37
CA VAL A 104 -13.09 17.90 2.36
C VAL A 104 -13.13 16.38 2.42
N THR A 105 -11.96 15.76 2.41
CA THR A 105 -11.82 14.30 2.56
C THR A 105 -11.12 13.98 3.88
N VAL A 106 -11.71 13.07 4.65
CA VAL A 106 -11.15 12.52 5.89
C VAL A 106 -10.97 11.03 5.69
N GLY A 107 -9.76 10.51 5.88
CA GLY A 107 -9.39 9.15 5.51
C GLY A 107 -8.57 8.42 6.57
N ALA A 108 -8.68 7.10 6.58
CA ALA A 108 -7.89 6.13 7.35
C ALA A 108 -7.77 4.83 6.53
N HIS A 109 -6.93 3.87 6.93
CA HIS A 109 -6.92 2.53 6.29
C HIS A 109 -7.42 1.43 7.23
N HIS A 110 -8.05 0.42 6.65
CA HIS A 110 -8.71 -0.66 7.40
C HIS A 110 -8.02 -2.03 7.22
N ASP A 111 -6.92 -2.10 6.47
CA ASP A 111 -6.01 -3.25 6.47
C ASP A 111 -4.88 -3.08 7.50
N SER A 112 -4.19 -4.18 7.79
CA SER A 112 -3.06 -4.26 8.73
C SER A 112 -2.07 -5.30 8.23
N VAL A 113 -0.82 -5.24 8.72
CA VAL A 113 0.18 -6.28 8.48
C VAL A 113 -0.18 -7.64 9.12
N PRO A 114 0.29 -8.77 8.55
CA PRO A 114 0.23 -10.06 9.21
C PRO A 114 0.91 -10.05 10.59
N GLY A 115 0.23 -10.58 11.61
CA GLY A 115 0.74 -10.62 12.99
C GLY A 115 0.61 -9.31 13.76
N GLY A 116 0.24 -8.20 13.09
CA GLY A 116 -0.15 -6.96 13.74
C GLY A 116 -1.65 -7.00 14.09
N PRO A 117 -2.06 -6.65 15.32
CA PRO A 117 -3.48 -6.55 15.67
C PRO A 117 -4.18 -5.34 15.04
N GLY A 118 -3.43 -4.42 14.41
CA GLY A 118 -3.97 -3.27 13.68
C GLY A 118 -4.62 -2.19 14.54
N ALA A 119 -4.45 -2.24 15.87
CA ALA A 119 -5.20 -1.38 16.79
C ALA A 119 -4.89 0.12 16.61
N ASN A 120 -3.60 0.46 16.52
CA ASN A 120 -3.18 1.84 16.27
C ASN A 120 -2.97 2.11 14.76
N ASP A 121 -2.57 1.08 14.02
CA ASP A 121 -2.21 1.12 12.61
C ASP A 121 -3.12 0.16 11.82
N ASP A 122 -4.33 0.58 11.40
CA ASP A 122 -4.92 1.92 11.59
C ASP A 122 -6.39 1.89 12.05
N ALA A 123 -6.75 0.93 12.91
CA ALA A 123 -8.09 0.89 13.50
C ALA A 123 -8.39 2.15 14.33
N SER A 124 -7.37 2.83 14.86
CA SER A 124 -7.50 4.10 15.56
C SER A 124 -7.99 5.21 14.62
N GLY A 125 -7.40 5.35 13.43
CA GLY A 125 -7.84 6.28 12.40
C GLY A 125 -9.24 5.93 11.88
N VAL A 126 -9.52 4.65 11.63
CA VAL A 126 -10.86 4.20 11.22
C VAL A 126 -11.92 4.58 12.26
N SER A 127 -11.61 4.40 13.55
CA SER A 127 -12.51 4.78 14.64
C SER A 127 -12.78 6.29 14.65
N ALA A 128 -11.75 7.11 14.42
CA ALA A 128 -11.90 8.56 14.32
C ALA A 128 -12.74 8.98 13.11
N VAL A 129 -12.52 8.37 11.94
CA VAL A 129 -13.31 8.62 10.72
C VAL A 129 -14.80 8.31 10.95
N LEU A 130 -15.10 7.15 11.54
CA LEU A 130 -16.48 6.75 11.83
C LEU A 130 -17.14 7.65 12.86
N GLU A 131 -16.42 8.06 13.90
CA GLU A 131 -16.97 8.94 14.94
C GLU A 131 -17.22 10.36 14.42
N LEU A 132 -16.30 10.90 13.60
CA LEU A 132 -16.52 12.18 12.92
C LEU A 132 -17.73 12.11 11.98
N ALA A 133 -17.89 11.03 11.21
CA ALA A 133 -19.06 10.83 10.38
C ALA A 133 -20.36 10.83 11.19
N ARG A 134 -20.38 10.13 12.33
CA ARG A 134 -21.53 10.04 13.24
C ARG A 134 -21.92 11.41 13.82
N ILE A 135 -20.94 12.20 14.26
CA ILE A 135 -21.16 13.54 14.83
C ILE A 135 -21.65 14.51 13.73
N LEU A 136 -20.95 14.54 12.60
CA LEU A 136 -21.22 15.50 11.54
C LEU A 136 -22.51 15.22 10.77
N ALA A 137 -22.99 13.96 10.74
CA ALA A 137 -24.30 13.61 10.16
C ALA A 137 -25.48 14.41 10.75
N LYS A 138 -25.34 14.96 11.96
CA LYS A 138 -26.36 15.77 12.64
C LYS A 138 -26.07 17.28 12.60
N THR A 139 -24.98 17.68 11.97
CA THR A 139 -24.49 19.05 11.97
C THR A 139 -24.81 19.70 10.62
N PRO A 140 -25.36 20.94 10.60
CA PRO A 140 -25.48 21.69 9.36
C PRO A 140 -24.09 21.99 8.79
N ILE A 141 -23.89 21.67 7.51
CA ILE A 141 -22.63 21.93 6.79
C ILE A 141 -22.89 22.70 5.49
N ASP A 142 -21.90 23.48 5.08
CA ASP A 142 -21.84 24.19 3.79
C ASP A 142 -20.85 23.55 2.79
N THR A 143 -20.03 22.63 3.27
CA THR A 143 -18.97 21.94 2.54
C THR A 143 -19.29 20.44 2.42
N GLU A 144 -19.06 19.81 1.28
CA GLU A 144 -19.18 18.35 1.16
C GLU A 144 -18.05 17.68 1.94
N ILE A 145 -18.40 16.69 2.77
CA ILE A 145 -17.41 15.90 3.52
C ILE A 145 -17.48 14.45 3.05
N ARG A 146 -16.32 13.91 2.66
CA ARG A 146 -16.15 12.50 2.30
C ARG A 146 -15.34 11.78 3.37
N PHE A 147 -15.92 10.76 3.95
CA PHE A 147 -15.29 9.87 4.92
C PHE A 147 -14.86 8.60 4.18
N LEU A 148 -13.57 8.28 4.23
CA LEU A 148 -12.98 7.17 3.48
C LEU A 148 -12.28 6.21 4.43
N THR A 149 -12.46 4.92 4.20
CA THR A 149 -11.52 3.91 4.70
C THR A 149 -10.92 3.16 3.52
N PHE A 150 -9.59 3.19 3.42
CA PHE A 150 -8.85 2.55 2.34
C PHE A 150 -8.48 1.13 2.71
N GLY A 151 -8.54 0.23 1.74
CA GLY A 151 -7.96 -1.10 1.88
C GLY A 151 -6.62 -1.20 1.17
N SER A 152 -5.79 -2.14 1.61
CA SER A 152 -4.49 -2.47 1.00
C SER A 152 -3.44 -1.34 1.08
N GLU A 153 -3.49 -0.48 2.09
CA GLU A 153 -2.47 0.55 2.35
C GLU A 153 -1.09 -0.08 2.56
N GLU A 154 -1.05 -1.17 3.31
CA GLU A 154 0.19 -1.87 3.73
C GLU A 154 0.94 -2.49 2.54
N ARG A 155 0.33 -2.46 1.35
CA ARG A 155 0.90 -2.94 0.09
C ARG A 155 1.44 -1.81 -0.79
N GLY A 156 1.46 -0.58 -0.30
CA GLY A 156 2.02 0.60 -0.96
C GLY A 156 0.97 1.67 -1.24
N SER A 157 0.85 2.65 -0.35
CA SER A 157 -0.13 3.75 -0.42
C SER A 157 0.06 4.73 -1.57
N LEU A 158 1.29 4.94 -2.05
CA LEU A 158 1.60 5.98 -3.06
C LEU A 158 1.46 5.51 -4.51
N ASP A 159 1.57 4.21 -4.76
CA ASP A 159 1.65 3.65 -6.11
C ASP A 159 0.35 2.95 -6.54
N HIS A 160 -0.57 2.71 -5.61
CA HIS A 160 -1.79 1.96 -5.88
C HIS A 160 -2.94 2.85 -6.39
N PRO A 161 -3.43 2.64 -7.64
CA PRO A 161 -4.52 3.43 -8.23
C PRO A 161 -5.86 3.32 -7.50
N SER A 162 -5.98 2.35 -6.58
CA SER A 162 -7.15 2.15 -5.73
C SER A 162 -7.30 3.24 -4.69
N MET A 163 -6.22 3.88 -4.21
CA MET A 163 -6.34 4.98 -3.24
C MET A 163 -6.80 6.32 -3.85
N LEU A 164 -6.90 6.41 -5.18
CA LEU A 164 -7.36 7.63 -5.84
C LEU A 164 -8.86 7.85 -5.60
N ILE A 165 -9.21 9.01 -5.03
CA ILE A 165 -10.60 9.42 -4.79
C ILE A 165 -11.35 9.43 -6.14
N PRO A 166 -12.56 8.82 -6.24
CA PRO A 166 -13.32 8.69 -7.48
C PRO A 166 -13.69 9.99 -8.22
N SER A 167 -13.35 11.18 -7.71
CA SER A 167 -13.45 12.43 -8.47
C SER A 167 -12.60 12.47 -9.74
N GLN A 168 -11.69 11.51 -9.96
CA GLN A 168 -10.92 11.39 -11.21
C GLN A 168 -11.34 10.24 -12.13
N ARG A 169 -12.32 9.40 -11.74
CA ARG A 169 -12.92 8.40 -12.63
C ARG A 169 -14.42 8.37 -12.39
N GLY A 170 -15.17 8.88 -13.37
CA GLY A 170 -16.62 8.98 -13.33
C GLY A 170 -17.27 7.72 -12.76
N CYS A 171 -18.00 7.90 -11.66
CA CYS A 171 -18.82 6.86 -11.06
C CYS A 171 -19.80 6.33 -12.11
N ARG A 172 -19.70 5.04 -12.48
CA ARG A 172 -20.85 4.34 -13.06
C ARG A 172 -21.75 3.88 -11.92
N PRO A 173 -23.03 4.28 -11.88
CA PRO A 173 -23.96 3.68 -10.94
C PRO A 173 -24.11 2.20 -11.27
N HIS A 174 -24.07 1.33 -10.26
CA HIS A 174 -24.55 -0.04 -10.40
C HIS A 174 -26.08 -0.02 -10.54
N GLY A 175 -26.55 0.22 -11.76
CA GLY A 175 -27.89 -0.15 -12.19
C GLY A 175 -27.91 -1.65 -12.42
N GLY A 176 -28.32 -2.42 -11.41
CA GLY A 176 -28.66 -3.82 -11.59
C GLY A 176 -29.92 -3.93 -12.44
N SER A 177 -29.77 -4.26 -13.72
CA SER A 177 -30.87 -4.75 -14.55
C SER A 177 -31.27 -6.14 -14.05
N LEU A 178 -32.47 -6.25 -13.46
CA LEU A 178 -33.10 -7.55 -13.21
C LEU A 178 -33.37 -8.24 -14.55
N PRO A 179 -33.04 -9.53 -14.72
CA PRO A 179 -33.39 -10.25 -15.94
C PRO A 179 -34.91 -10.45 -16.02
N ASN A 180 -35.48 -10.00 -17.13
CA ASN A 180 -36.85 -10.27 -17.56
C ASN A 180 -37.14 -11.77 -17.54
N GLY A 181 -38.20 -12.17 -16.84
CA GLY A 181 -38.68 -13.55 -16.89
C GLY A 181 -39.76 -13.87 -15.88
N TYR A 182 -40.93 -13.22 -15.98
CA TYR A 182 -42.16 -13.86 -15.53
C TYR A 182 -43.34 -13.45 -16.41
N ASP A 183 -43.83 -14.45 -17.14
CA ASP A 183 -45.00 -14.44 -18.02
C ASP A 183 -46.26 -14.11 -17.21
N ARG A 184 -47.08 -13.17 -17.71
CA ARG A 184 -48.43 -12.95 -17.21
C ARG A 184 -49.36 -13.91 -17.93
N ARG A 185 -49.97 -14.86 -17.23
CA ARG A 185 -51.27 -15.43 -17.61
C ARG A 185 -52.04 -15.92 -16.38
N THR A 186 -53.31 -15.50 -16.36
CA THR A 186 -54.45 -15.76 -15.45
C THR A 186 -54.33 -15.28 -14.01
#